data_AF-A0A4R5EHX2-F1
#
_entry.id   AF-A0A4R5EHX2-F1
#
_cell.length_a   1.000
_cell.length_b   1.000
_cell.length_c   1.000
_cell.angle_alpha   90.00
_cell.angle_beta   90.00
_cell.angle_gamma   90.00
#
_symmetry.space_group_name_H-M   'P 1'
#
loop_
_entity.id
_entity.type
_entity.pdbx_description
1 polymer ?
#
loop_
_entity_poly.entity_id
_entity_poly.type
_entity_poly.pdbx_seq_one_letter_code
_entity_poly.pdbx_strand_id
1 'polypeptide(L)'
;MRTRITVYAIGAGFILLGLWGVLTGTTNPRGWGVWFAGAVVVHDGIFVPCVLLLGALTTRLPASHRRFVQATLVVGGSVALVALPMVLGYGRRADNPSILPLAYGRNLIIALSTIAVVAVVWTALVRHRKRFDDTR
;
A
#
# COMPACT_ATOMS: atom_id res chain seq x y z
N MET A 1 -30.05 6.68 -13.27
CA MET A 1 -30.19 5.26 -12.85
C MET A 1 -29.59 4.28 -13.84
N ARG A 2 -29.86 4.39 -15.16
CA ARG A 2 -29.30 3.52 -16.20
C ARG A 2 -27.77 3.35 -16.14
N THR A 3 -27.01 4.43 -16.00
CA THR A 3 -25.53 4.38 -15.91
C THR A 3 -25.02 3.53 -14.76
N ARG A 4 -25.67 3.56 -13.58
CA ARG A 4 -25.27 2.75 -12.42
C ARG A 4 -25.52 1.26 -12.67
N ILE A 5 -26.67 0.93 -13.25
CA ILE A 5 -27.04 -0.45 -13.60
C ILE A 5 -26.06 -1.00 -14.64
N THR A 6 -25.70 -0.20 -15.66
CA THR A 6 -24.71 -0.60 -16.66
C THR A 6 -23.35 -0.89 -16.03
N VAL A 7 -22.86 -0.03 -15.13
CA VAL A 7 -21.59 -0.27 -14.43
C VAL A 7 -21.63 -1.52 -13.56
N TYR A 8 -22.73 -1.76 -12.83
CA TYR A 8 -22.90 -2.98 -12.05
C TYR A 8 -22.97 -4.24 -12.92
N ALA A 9 -23.68 -4.19 -14.04
CA ALA A 9 -23.77 -5.31 -14.97
C ALA A 9 -22.40 -5.64 -15.59
N ILE A 10 -21.63 -4.63 -15.97
CA ILE A 10 -20.26 -4.81 -16.47
C ILE A 10 -19.37 -5.44 -15.39
N GLY A 11 -19.40 -4.91 -14.16
CA GLY A 11 -18.63 -5.45 -13.04
C GLY A 11 -18.99 -6.90 -12.72
N ALA A 12 -20.28 -7.22 -12.67
CA ALA A 12 -20.77 -8.58 -12.47
C ALA A 12 -20.33 -9.52 -13.60
N GLY A 13 -20.35 -9.06 -14.85
CA GLY A 13 -19.85 -9.80 -16.00
C GLY A 13 -18.37 -10.19 -15.85
N PHE A 14 -17.52 -9.26 -15.42
CA PHE A 14 -16.10 -9.55 -15.16
C PHE A 14 -15.91 -10.54 -14.01
N ILE A 15 -16.70 -10.44 -12.94
CA ILE A 15 -16.65 -11.39 -11.81
C ILE A 15 -17.01 -12.80 -12.30
N LEU A 16 -18.09 -12.95 -13.06
CA LEU A 16 -18.52 -14.24 -13.61
C LEU A 16 -17.47 -14.82 -14.56
N LEU A 17 -16.86 -13.98 -15.41
CA LEU A 17 -15.79 -14.40 -16.31
C LEU A 17 -14.55 -14.89 -15.53
N GLY A 18 -14.18 -14.19 -14.46
CA GLY A 18 -13.09 -14.61 -13.57
C GLY A 18 -13.40 -15.95 -12.88
N LEU A 19 -14.60 -16.09 -12.31
CA LEU A 19 -15.05 -17.34 -11.67
C LEU A 19 -15.09 -18.51 -12.66
N TRP A 20 -15.59 -18.27 -13.87
CA TRP A 20 -15.58 -19.25 -14.94
C TRP A 20 -14.16 -19.72 -15.24
N GLY A 21 -13.19 -18.80 -15.36
CA GLY A 21 -11.78 -19.13 -15.57
C GLY A 21 -11.15 -19.92 -14.42
N VAL A 22 -11.52 -19.64 -13.16
CA VAL A 22 -11.06 -20.41 -12.00
C VAL A 22 -11.59 -21.84 -12.02
N LEU A 23 -12.85 -22.04 -12.44
CA LEU A 23 -13.51 -23.36 -12.42
C LEU A 23 -13.18 -24.23 -13.62
N THR A 24 -12.98 -23.63 -14.79
CA THR A 24 -12.84 -24.35 -16.07
C THR A 24 -11.43 -24.32 -16.65
N GLY A 25 -10.58 -23.39 -16.17
CA GLY A 25 -9.19 -23.29 -16.62
C GLY A 25 -8.26 -24.30 -15.95
N THR A 26 -6.96 -24.10 -16.15
CA THR A 26 -5.89 -24.90 -15.51
C THR A 26 -5.59 -24.49 -14.06
N THR A 27 -6.37 -23.57 -13.50
CA THR A 27 -6.22 -23.05 -12.14
C THR A 27 -6.68 -24.11 -11.14
N ASN A 28 -5.93 -24.31 -10.05
CA ASN A 28 -6.39 -25.13 -8.92
C ASN A 28 -7.42 -24.34 -8.08
N PRO A 29 -8.72 -24.71 -8.07
CA PRO A 29 -9.75 -23.90 -7.41
C PRO A 29 -9.58 -23.85 -5.89
N ARG A 30 -9.09 -24.94 -5.28
CA ARG A 30 -8.82 -24.99 -3.84
C ARG A 30 -7.65 -24.09 -3.48
N GLY A 31 -6.55 -24.17 -4.23
CA GLY A 31 -5.38 -23.32 -4.02
C GLY A 31 -5.72 -21.83 -4.19
N TRP A 32 -6.48 -21.49 -5.22
CA TRP A 32 -6.99 -20.14 -5.43
C TRP A 32 -7.87 -19.67 -4.26
N GLY A 33 -8.80 -20.52 -3.81
CA GLY A 33 -9.70 -20.20 -2.70
C GLY A 33 -8.95 -19.95 -1.39
N VAL A 34 -7.96 -20.77 -1.07
CA VAL A 34 -7.10 -20.59 0.11
C VAL A 34 -6.30 -19.29 0.01
N TRP A 35 -5.70 -19.00 -1.15
CA TRP A 35 -4.97 -17.75 -1.36
C TRP A 35 -5.87 -16.52 -1.22
N PHE A 36 -7.04 -16.55 -1.85
CA PHE A 36 -8.01 -15.46 -1.80
C PHE A 36 -8.55 -15.23 -0.39
N ALA A 37 -9.01 -16.29 0.28
CA ALA A 37 -9.49 -16.20 1.65
C ALA A 37 -8.40 -15.75 2.61
N GLY A 38 -7.17 -16.27 2.46
CA GLY A 38 -6.01 -15.84 3.22
C GLY A 38 -5.71 -14.35 3.06
N ALA A 39 -5.76 -13.83 1.82
CA ALA A 39 -5.57 -12.41 1.54
C ALA A 39 -6.65 -11.54 2.21
N VAL A 40 -7.92 -11.95 2.16
CA VAL A 40 -9.03 -11.25 2.83
C VAL A 40 -8.84 -11.24 4.35
N VAL A 41 -8.53 -12.38 4.95
CA VAL A 41 -8.32 -12.49 6.40
C VAL A 41 -7.15 -11.62 6.87
N VAL A 42 -6.03 -11.64 6.15
CA VAL A 42 -4.87 -10.79 6.46
C VAL A 42 -5.22 -9.31 6.27
N HIS A 43 -5.95 -8.96 5.23
CA HIS A 43 -6.42 -7.59 4.98
C HIS A 43 -7.28 -7.06 6.13
N ASP A 44 -8.37 -7.76 6.45
CA ASP A 44 -9.35 -7.26 7.41
C ASP A 44 -8.89 -7.45 8.86
N GLY A 45 -8.14 -8.53 9.13
CA GLY A 45 -7.65 -8.84 10.46
C GLY A 45 -6.39 -8.08 10.87
N ILE A 46 -5.57 -7.64 9.92
CA ILE A 46 -4.28 -6.99 10.22
C ILE A 46 -4.19 -5.61 9.59
N PHE A 47 -4.38 -5.49 8.27
CA PHE A 47 -4.16 -4.21 7.59
C PHE A 47 -5.16 -3.14 8.00
N VAL A 48 -6.45 -3.45 8.00
CA VAL A 48 -7.51 -2.53 8.42
C VAL A 48 -7.27 -1.98 9.83
N PRO A 49 -7.10 -2.81 10.89
CA PRO A 49 -6.87 -2.29 12.24
C PRO A 49 -5.57 -1.50 12.35
N CYS A 50 -4.49 -1.90 11.68
CA CYS A 50 -3.24 -1.12 11.67
C CYS A 50 -3.43 0.26 11.03
N VAL A 51 -4.09 0.34 9.88
CA VAL A 51 -4.36 1.61 9.19
C VAL A 51 -5.26 2.51 10.03
N LEU A 52 -6.30 1.95 10.65
CA LEU A 52 -7.19 2.70 11.54
C LEU A 52 -6.45 3.21 12.78
N LEU A 53 -5.58 2.38 13.39
CA LEU A 53 -4.76 2.76 14.53
C LEU A 53 -3.79 3.89 14.18
N LEU A 54 -3.09 3.78 13.06
CA LEU A 54 -2.20 4.84 12.58
C LEU A 54 -2.99 6.12 12.29
N GLY A 55 -4.14 6.01 11.61
CA GLY A 55 -5.05 7.12 11.36
C GLY A 55 -5.50 7.80 12.67
N ALA A 56 -5.90 7.02 13.66
CA ALA A 56 -6.27 7.51 14.98
C ALA A 56 -5.08 8.21 15.68
N LEU A 57 -3.87 7.65 15.59
CA LEU A 57 -2.68 8.28 16.16
C LEU A 57 -2.37 9.64 15.52
N THR A 58 -2.63 9.80 14.21
CA THR A 58 -2.46 11.11 13.54
C THR A 58 -3.45 12.18 14.01
N THR A 59 -4.54 11.83 14.70
CA THR A 59 -5.48 12.82 15.26
C THR A 59 -4.86 13.64 16.39
N ARG A 60 -3.79 13.15 17.02
CA ARG A 60 -3.01 13.86 18.04
C ARG A 60 -2.15 14.98 17.46
N LEU A 61 -2.01 15.04 16.14
CA LEU A 61 -1.22 16.06 15.45
C LEU A 61 -2.08 17.28 15.10
N PRO A 62 -1.49 18.49 15.05
CA PRO A 62 -2.19 19.67 14.56
C PRO A 62 -2.73 19.45 13.14
N ALA A 63 -3.91 20.00 12.85
CA ALA A 63 -4.58 19.84 11.55
C ALA A 63 -3.70 20.23 10.36
N SER A 64 -2.79 21.19 10.56
CA SER A 64 -1.81 21.66 9.58
C SER A 64 -0.72 20.65 9.20
N HIS A 65 -0.50 19.61 10.01
CA HIS A 65 0.48 18.54 9.76
C HIS A 65 -0.19 17.21 9.39
N ARG A 66 -1.42 16.99 9.84
CA ARG A 66 -2.10 15.69 9.77
C ARG A 66 -2.13 15.10 8.36
N ARG A 67 -2.53 15.89 7.35
CA ARG A 67 -2.63 15.41 5.96
C ARG A 67 -1.27 14.98 5.38
N PHE A 68 -0.20 15.68 5.72
CA PHE A 68 1.13 15.36 5.24
C PHE A 68 1.68 14.08 5.89
N VAL A 69 1.47 13.92 7.20
CA VAL A 69 1.85 12.69 7.91
C VAL A 69 1.06 11.50 7.37
N GLN A 70 -0.25 11.64 7.13
CA GLN A 70 -1.06 10.60 6.51
C GLN A 70 -0.54 10.20 5.12
N ALA A 71 -0.24 11.18 4.25
CA ALA A 71 0.33 10.89 2.94
C ALA A 71 1.69 10.16 3.04
N THR A 72 2.55 10.59 3.97
CA THR A 72 3.86 9.96 4.21
C THR A 72 3.70 8.52 4.70
N LEU A 73 2.77 8.26 5.62
CA LEU A 73 2.48 6.92 6.13
C LEU A 73 1.92 6.01 5.03
N VAL A 74 1.04 6.53 4.17
CA VAL A 74 0.49 5.76 3.04
C VAL A 74 1.61 5.40 2.07
N VAL A 75 2.39 6.37 1.59
CA VAL A 75 3.46 6.12 0.61
C VAL A 75 4.56 5.23 1.20
N GLY A 76 5.06 5.57 2.39
CA GLY A 76 6.09 4.80 3.07
C GLY A 76 5.62 3.39 3.44
N GLY A 77 4.38 3.26 3.92
CA GLY A 77 3.76 1.98 4.21
C GLY A 77 3.64 1.09 2.96
N SER A 78 3.16 1.63 1.83
CA SER A 78 3.09 0.88 0.58
C SER A 78 4.47 0.40 0.10
N VAL A 79 5.48 1.27 0.15
CA VAL A 79 6.86 0.90 -0.21
C VAL A 79 7.39 -0.19 0.73
N ALA A 80 7.15 -0.07 2.03
CA ALA A 80 7.56 -1.07 3.01
C ALA A 80 6.90 -2.43 2.74
N LEU A 81 5.60 -2.47 2.45
CA LEU A 81 4.87 -3.72 2.19
C LEU A 81 5.36 -4.44 0.94
N VAL A 82 5.64 -3.69 -0.13
CA VAL A 82 6.20 -4.25 -1.36
C VAL A 82 7.63 -4.74 -1.15
N ALA A 83 8.43 -4.03 -0.35
CA ALA A 83 9.81 -4.41 -0.05
C ALA A 83 9.94 -5.54 0.97
N LEU A 84 8.91 -5.77 1.79
CA LEU A 84 8.95 -6.69 2.93
C LEU A 84 9.39 -8.10 2.54
N PRO A 85 8.87 -8.73 1.47
CA PRO A 85 9.28 -10.08 1.11
C PRO A 85 10.78 -10.16 0.78
N MET A 86 11.32 -9.13 0.13
CA MET A 86 12.73 -9.07 -0.25
C MET A 86 13.63 -8.86 0.96
N VAL A 87 13.22 -8.03 1.92
CA VAL A 87 13.93 -7.82 3.19
C VAL A 87 13.96 -9.11 4.01
N LEU A 88 12.83 -9.82 4.07
CA LEU A 88 12.71 -11.11 4.76
C LEU A 88 13.43 -12.25 4.01
N GLY A 89 13.92 -12.01 2.80
CA GLY A 89 14.65 -12.99 2.02
C GLY A 89 13.78 -14.08 1.40
N TYR A 90 12.47 -13.85 1.27
CA TYR A 90 11.60 -14.79 0.57
C TYR A 90 12.07 -14.98 -0.87
N GLY A 91 12.24 -16.24 -1.26
CA GLY A 91 12.77 -16.61 -2.57
C GLY A 91 14.30 -16.62 -2.69
N ARG A 92 15.05 -16.29 -1.62
CA ARG A 92 16.51 -16.41 -1.61
C ARG A 92 16.93 -17.87 -1.80
N ARG A 93 17.93 -18.08 -2.65
CA ARG A 93 18.45 -19.39 -3.05
C ARG A 93 19.97 -19.41 -2.89
N ALA A 94 20.49 -20.38 -2.15
CA ALA A 94 21.93 -20.48 -1.89
C ALA A 94 22.73 -20.86 -3.15
N ASP A 95 22.09 -21.60 -4.04
CA ASP A 95 22.60 -22.04 -5.35
C ASP A 95 22.58 -20.92 -6.41
N ASN A 96 21.85 -19.83 -6.18
CA ASN A 96 21.79 -18.70 -7.11
C ASN A 96 21.86 -17.35 -6.37
N PRO A 97 23.08 -16.86 -6.06
CA PRO A 97 23.28 -15.62 -5.31
C PRO A 97 22.85 -14.35 -6.08
N SER A 98 22.52 -14.47 -7.38
CA SER A 98 21.93 -13.35 -8.15
C SER A 98 20.46 -13.09 -7.78
N ILE A 99 19.83 -14.00 -7.04
CA ILE A 99 18.47 -13.81 -6.50
C ILE A 99 18.57 -13.04 -5.18
N LEU A 100 18.01 -11.82 -5.17
CA LEU A 100 18.14 -10.83 -4.09
C LEU A 100 19.60 -10.42 -3.78
N PRO A 101 20.34 -9.85 -4.75
CA PRO A 101 21.75 -9.52 -4.56
C PRO A 101 21.97 -8.26 -3.72
N LEU A 102 20.94 -7.43 -3.55
CA LEU A 102 21.03 -6.15 -2.85
C LEU A 102 20.78 -6.31 -1.34
N ALA A 103 21.35 -5.38 -0.57
CA ALA A 103 21.03 -5.22 0.85
C ALA A 103 19.65 -4.55 1.03
N TYR A 104 18.56 -5.30 0.79
CA TYR A 104 17.19 -4.76 0.81
C TYR A 104 16.80 -4.06 2.11
N GLY A 105 17.27 -4.53 3.26
CA GLY A 105 17.02 -3.86 4.54
C GLY A 105 17.60 -2.44 4.57
N ARG A 106 18.87 -2.28 4.16
CA ARG A 106 19.53 -0.98 4.06
C ARG A 106 18.84 -0.08 3.03
N ASN A 107 18.50 -0.63 1.87
CA ASN A 107 17.86 0.14 0.80
C ASN A 107 16.45 0.58 1.18
N LEU A 108 15.70 -0.25 1.91
CA LEU A 108 14.39 0.12 2.42
C LEU A 108 14.49 1.27 3.42
N ILE A 109 15.43 1.21 4.36
CA ILE A 109 15.66 2.32 5.31
C ILE A 109 15.98 3.61 4.55
N ILE A 110 16.89 3.56 3.56
CA ILE A 110 17.21 4.72 2.72
C ILE A 110 15.96 5.26 2.01
N ALA A 111 15.13 4.39 1.43
CA ALA A 111 13.92 4.79 0.74
C ALA A 111 12.91 5.46 1.70
N LEU A 112 12.67 4.88 2.87
CA LEU A 112 11.77 5.42 3.89
C LEU A 112 12.28 6.76 4.42
N SER A 113 13.58 6.88 4.69
CA SER A 113 14.22 8.15 5.08
C SER A 113 14.05 9.20 3.98
N THR A 114 14.21 8.83 2.71
CA THR A 114 14.03 9.75 1.57
C THR A 114 12.58 10.24 1.49
N ILE A 115 11.60 9.35 1.62
CA ILE A 115 10.17 9.71 1.66
C ILE A 115 9.88 10.68 2.80
N ALA A 116 10.41 10.41 4.00
CA ALA A 116 10.22 11.28 5.16
C ALA A 116 10.86 12.66 4.94
N VAL A 117 12.08 12.73 4.41
CA VAL A 117 12.77 13.99 4.10
C VAL A 117 11.99 14.80 3.08
N VAL A 118 11.54 14.19 1.98
CA VAL A 118 10.74 14.86 0.94
C VAL A 118 9.45 15.42 1.54
N ALA A 119 8.76 14.64 2.39
CA ALA A 119 7.55 15.10 3.04
C ALA A 119 7.81 16.33 3.94
N VAL A 120 8.86 16.29 4.77
CA VAL A 120 9.25 17.40 5.65
C VAL A 120 9.57 18.65 4.83
N VAL A 121 10.43 18.53 3.81
CA VAL A 121 10.82 19.66 2.93
C VAL A 121 9.58 20.25 2.27
N TRP A 122 8.70 19.42 1.71
CA TRP A 122 7.47 19.87 1.08
C TRP A 122 6.56 20.62 2.06
N THR A 123 6.39 20.11 3.29
CA THR A 123 5.58 20.80 4.31
C THR A 123 6.15 22.16 4.69
N ALA A 124 7.48 22.28 4.80
CA ALA A 124 8.15 23.54 5.08
C ALA A 124 7.92 24.54 3.95
N LEU A 125 8.12 24.13 2.70
CA LEU A 125 7.92 24.99 1.51
C LEU A 125 6.48 25.51 1.41
N VAL A 126 5.48 24.64 1.58
CA VAL A 126 4.06 25.04 1.52
C VAL A 126 3.73 26.06 2.62
N ARG A 127 4.33 25.94 3.80
CA ARG A 127 4.13 26.90 4.90
C ARG A 127 4.79 28.23 4.66
N HIS A 128 6.03 28.23 4.16
CA HIS A 128 6.72 29.46 3.82
C HIS A 128 5.90 30.27 2.81
N ARG A 129 5.35 29.63 1.78
CA ARG A 129 4.48 30.28 0.78
C ARG A 129 3.25 30.93 1.41
N LYS A 130 2.49 30.20 2.24
CA LYS A 130 1.30 30.74 2.90
C LYS A 130 1.61 31.95 3.80
N ARG A 131 2.74 31.92 4.52
CA ARG A 131 3.16 33.03 5.37
C ARG A 131 3.51 34.29 4.58
N PHE A 132 4.11 34.12 3.38
CA PHE A 132 4.38 35.24 2.48
C PHE A 132 3.11 35.83 1.86
N ASP A 133 2.10 35.02 1.58
CA ASP A 133 0.83 35.49 1.02
C ASP A 133 -0.02 36.27 2.06
N ASP A 134 -0.01 35.89 3.34
CA ASP A 134 -0.74 36.59 4.43
C ASP A 134 -0.15 37.97 4.81
N THR A 135 1.05 38.30 4.34
CA THR A 135 1.75 39.56 4.70
C THR A 135 1.68 40.63 3.60
N ARG A 136 0.95 40.38 2.51
CA ARG A 136 0.66 41.35 1.44
C ARG A 136 -0.80 41.76 1.47
#